data_AF-A0A154MVD4-F1
#
_entry.id   AF-A0A154MVD4-F1
#
_cell.length_a   1.000
_cell.length_b   1.000
_cell.length_c   1.000
_cell.angle_alpha   90.00
_cell.angle_beta   90.00
_cell.angle_gamma   90.00
#
_symmetry.space_group_name_H-M   'P 1'
#
loop_
_entity.id
_entity.type
_entity.pdbx_description
1 polymer ?
#
loop_
_entity_poly.entity_id
_entity_poly.type
_entity_poly.pdbx_seq_one_letter_code
_entity_poly.pdbx_strand_id
1 'polypeptide(L)'
;MTGDLGRRAVFGMAATAGGALLTGGTADAKESTVDSTVDDKSRATPSFTVVDKRGRQRFLLDSRKPPLIIDGRTYPPERRSGPENGSYLIFNDETGDEKGGLLVHPTGGHIAFDYPHAVDGISLSLSAKDGVGGAGLTINGVPDPDAGPGVRATPRAAFGCHTTFGAQLALCDSQGRPRIVLQVDENDRPTIKILDGDGKTVNELA
;
A
#
# COMPACT_ATOMS: atom_id res chain seq x y z
N MET A 1 -11.81 13.26 43.85
CA MET A 1 -12.49 12.40 42.87
C MET A 1 -11.64 12.38 41.61
N THR A 2 -10.90 11.30 41.45
CA THR A 2 -9.96 11.02 40.35
C THR A 2 -10.76 10.60 39.11
N GLY A 3 -10.66 11.38 38.04
CA GLY A 3 -11.30 11.11 36.75
C GLY A 3 -10.28 10.63 35.73
N ASP A 4 -10.46 9.39 35.33
CA ASP A 4 -9.69 8.53 34.45
C ASP A 4 -9.34 9.18 33.07
N LEU A 5 -8.05 9.43 32.84
CA LEU A 5 -7.47 9.89 31.56
C LEU A 5 -6.84 8.73 30.76
N GLY A 6 -7.06 7.48 31.17
CA GLY A 6 -6.47 6.31 30.54
C GLY A 6 -7.43 5.61 29.59
N ARG A 7 -7.42 5.97 28.29
CA ARG A 7 -7.73 5.08 27.14
C ARG A 7 -8.04 5.92 25.89
N ARG A 8 -7.03 6.20 25.08
CA ARG A 8 -7.11 6.45 23.62
C ARG A 8 -5.73 6.73 23.05
N ALA A 9 -4.86 5.72 23.04
CA ALA A 9 -3.67 5.71 22.20
C ALA A 9 -3.64 4.38 21.45
N VAL A 10 -4.60 4.19 20.55
CA VAL A 10 -4.47 3.19 19.49
C VAL A 10 -3.55 3.85 18.46
N PHE A 11 -2.25 3.58 18.56
CA PHE A 11 -1.27 4.11 17.61
C PHE A 11 -1.59 3.59 16.21
N GLY A 12 -1.96 4.53 15.33
CA GLY A 12 -2.46 4.34 13.98
C GLY A 12 -1.40 3.91 12.96
N MET A 13 -0.61 2.90 13.30
CA MET A 13 0.25 2.20 12.33
C MET A 13 -0.27 0.80 11.98
N ALA A 14 -1.27 0.30 12.71
CA ALA A 14 -1.94 -0.97 12.42
C ALA A 14 -2.84 -0.93 11.16
N ALA A 15 -2.83 0.15 10.38
CA ALA A 15 -3.63 0.28 9.15
C ALA A 15 -2.82 0.59 7.88
N THR A 16 -1.48 0.53 7.93
CA THR A 16 -0.66 0.47 6.70
C THR A 16 0.13 -0.84 6.57
N ALA A 17 0.04 -1.72 7.57
CA ALA A 17 0.64 -3.04 7.55
C ALA A 17 -0.43 -4.12 7.29
N GLY A 18 -0.50 -4.59 6.04
CA GLY A 18 -1.10 -5.88 5.72
C GLY A 18 -2.57 -5.84 5.27
N GLY A 19 -2.73 -5.76 3.95
CA GLY A 19 -3.97 -6.10 3.26
C GLY A 19 -4.83 -4.87 2.99
N ALA A 20 -5.10 -4.62 1.71
CA ALA A 20 -6.24 -3.82 1.31
C ALA A 20 -7.53 -4.45 1.88
N LEU A 21 -7.89 -4.05 3.10
CA LEU A 21 -9.26 -3.94 3.57
C LEU A 21 -9.72 -2.53 3.21
N LEU A 22 -9.93 -2.31 1.91
CA LEU A 22 -10.59 -1.12 1.40
C LEU A 22 -12.08 -1.45 1.32
N THR A 23 -12.84 -1.00 2.32
CA THR A 23 -14.30 -1.08 2.30
C THR A 23 -14.82 -0.26 1.12
N GLY A 24 -15.42 -0.94 0.15
CA GLY A 24 -16.04 -0.34 -1.02
C GLY A 24 -17.18 0.59 -0.62
N GLY A 25 -17.06 1.85 -1.01
CA GLY A 25 -18.17 2.78 -1.10
C GLY A 25 -18.19 3.33 -2.52
N THR A 26 -19.21 2.97 -3.29
CA THR A 26 -19.46 3.49 -4.63
C THR A 26 -19.84 4.96 -4.53
N ALA A 27 -18.98 5.85 -4.98
CA ALA A 27 -19.36 7.22 -5.30
C ALA A 27 -19.63 7.28 -6.82
N ASP A 28 -20.90 7.48 -7.18
CA ASP A 28 -21.31 7.78 -8.55
C ASP A 28 -20.65 9.09 -9.00
N ALA A 29 -19.59 8.97 -9.80
CA ALA A 29 -19.04 10.11 -10.52
C ALA A 29 -19.92 10.37 -11.74
N LYS A 30 -20.67 11.47 -11.70
CA LYS A 30 -21.50 11.94 -12.81
C LYS A 30 -20.61 12.29 -14.00
N GLU A 31 -20.72 11.52 -15.07
CA GLU A 31 -19.96 11.70 -16.31
C GLU A 31 -20.30 13.05 -16.95
N SER A 32 -19.29 13.88 -17.17
CA SER A 32 -19.43 15.17 -17.85
C SER A 32 -19.33 14.95 -19.36
N THR A 33 -20.42 15.19 -20.07
CA THR A 33 -20.47 15.14 -21.54
C THR A 33 -19.75 16.36 -22.10
N VAL A 34 -18.51 16.18 -22.56
CA VAL A 34 -17.82 17.14 -23.43
C VAL A 34 -17.99 16.68 -24.86
N ASP A 35 -18.73 17.48 -25.63
CA ASP A 35 -18.81 17.42 -27.08
C ASP A 35 -17.46 17.86 -27.68
N SER A 36 -16.86 17.03 -28.51
CA SER A 36 -15.72 17.43 -29.32
C SER A 36 -15.72 16.68 -30.65
N THR A 37 -16.29 17.32 -31.65
CA THR A 37 -16.08 17.07 -33.07
C THR A 37 -14.63 17.40 -33.44
N VAL A 38 -13.73 16.42 -33.27
CA VAL A 38 -12.43 16.37 -33.95
C VAL A 38 -12.19 14.91 -34.35
N ASP A 39 -12.51 14.60 -35.61
CA ASP A 39 -12.03 13.40 -36.31
C ASP A 39 -10.51 13.50 -36.45
N ASP A 40 -9.78 12.81 -35.57
CA ASP A 40 -8.48 12.13 -35.82
C ASP A 40 -7.85 11.68 -34.49
N LYS A 41 -8.28 10.55 -33.92
CA LYS A 41 -7.55 9.87 -32.82
C LYS A 41 -7.78 8.37 -32.89
N SER A 42 -6.75 7.60 -33.23
CA SER A 42 -6.68 6.18 -32.92
C SER A 42 -7.11 6.00 -31.46
N ARG A 43 -8.19 5.24 -31.18
CA ARG A 43 -8.56 4.93 -29.80
C ARG A 43 -7.36 4.24 -29.15
N ALA A 44 -6.77 4.87 -28.14
CA ALA A 44 -5.69 4.27 -27.36
C ALA A 44 -6.20 2.94 -26.76
N THR A 45 -5.40 1.88 -26.84
CA THR A 45 -5.76 0.60 -26.23
C THR A 45 -5.80 0.74 -24.70
N PRO A 46 -6.76 0.08 -24.02
CA PRO A 46 -6.88 0.17 -22.55
C PRO A 46 -5.75 -0.55 -21.82
N SER A 47 -4.91 -1.29 -22.54
CA SER A 47 -3.80 -2.06 -22.03
C SER A 47 -2.62 -2.10 -23.01
N PHE A 48 -1.44 -2.42 -22.48
CA PHE A 48 -0.32 -2.92 -23.28
C PHE A 48 0.47 -3.95 -22.48
N THR A 49 1.13 -4.85 -23.18
CA THR A 49 1.93 -5.93 -22.59
C THR A 49 3.32 -5.92 -23.20
N VAL A 50 4.34 -5.99 -22.35
CA VAL A 50 5.72 -6.24 -22.77
C VAL A 50 6.04 -7.69 -22.46
N VAL A 51 6.52 -8.43 -23.46
CA VAL A 51 6.96 -9.83 -23.32
C VAL A 51 8.46 -9.95 -23.53
N ASP A 52 9.09 -10.93 -22.87
CA ASP A 52 10.48 -11.30 -23.13
C ASP A 52 10.61 -12.11 -24.44
N LYS A 53 11.85 -12.43 -24.82
CA LYS A 53 12.16 -13.25 -26.02
C LYS A 53 11.58 -14.67 -26.01
N ARG A 54 11.09 -15.15 -24.86
CA ARG A 54 10.43 -16.44 -24.68
C ARG A 54 8.91 -16.32 -24.72
N GLY A 55 8.37 -15.11 -24.92
CA GLY A 55 6.94 -14.83 -24.92
C GLY A 55 6.34 -14.68 -23.52
N ARG A 56 7.15 -14.58 -22.46
CA ARG A 56 6.64 -14.42 -21.08
C ARG A 56 6.41 -12.95 -20.78
N GLN A 57 5.26 -12.62 -20.18
CA GLN A 57 4.93 -11.26 -19.74
C GLN A 57 5.98 -10.74 -18.74
N ARG A 58 6.46 -9.51 -18.94
CA ARG A 58 7.34 -8.78 -18.02
C ARG A 58 6.67 -7.55 -17.44
N PHE A 59 5.84 -6.89 -18.24
CA PHE A 59 5.05 -5.74 -17.84
C PHE A 59 3.65 -5.86 -18.42
N LEU A 60 2.64 -5.56 -17.61
CA LEU A 60 1.26 -5.43 -18.05
C LEU A 60 0.71 -4.13 -17.51
N LEU A 61 0.41 -3.19 -18.41
CA LEU A 61 -0.41 -2.03 -18.07
C LEU A 61 -1.86 -2.31 -18.46
N ASP A 62 -2.80 -2.03 -17.57
CA ASP A 62 -4.23 -2.12 -17.81
C ASP A 62 -4.98 -1.02 -17.05
N SER A 63 -6.00 -0.43 -17.68
CA SER A 63 -6.90 0.56 -17.07
C SER A 63 -8.02 -0.07 -16.23
N ARG A 64 -7.96 -1.38 -16.02
CA ARG A 64 -8.79 -2.17 -15.10
C ARG A 64 -7.91 -3.13 -14.33
N LYS A 65 -8.41 -3.66 -13.22
CA LYS A 65 -7.70 -4.65 -12.40
C LYS A 65 -7.40 -5.91 -13.25
N PRO A 66 -6.12 -6.22 -13.56
CA PRO A 66 -5.78 -7.40 -14.37
C PRO A 66 -5.73 -8.68 -13.52
N PRO A 67 -5.53 -9.88 -14.10
CA PRO A 67 -5.10 -11.04 -13.32
C PRO A 67 -3.64 -10.88 -12.83
N LEU A 68 -3.26 -11.63 -11.79
CA LEU A 68 -1.86 -11.80 -11.37
C LEU A 68 -1.43 -13.25 -11.51
N ILE A 69 -0.13 -13.48 -11.54
CA ILE A 69 0.47 -14.82 -11.40
C ILE A 69 1.27 -14.79 -10.10
N ILE A 70 0.97 -15.69 -9.18
CA ILE A 70 1.67 -15.82 -7.89
C ILE A 70 1.97 -17.31 -7.69
N ASP A 71 3.23 -17.65 -7.49
CA ASP A 71 3.73 -19.02 -7.35
C ASP A 71 3.24 -19.93 -8.49
N GLY A 72 3.29 -19.42 -9.73
CA GLY A 72 2.85 -20.10 -10.94
C GLY A 72 1.34 -20.26 -11.09
N ARG A 73 0.53 -19.70 -10.17
CA ARG A 73 -0.94 -19.76 -10.22
C ARG A 73 -1.52 -18.42 -10.65
N THR A 74 -2.47 -18.45 -11.59
CA THR A 74 -3.20 -17.26 -12.00
C THR A 74 -4.33 -16.93 -11.01
N TYR A 75 -4.32 -15.71 -10.49
CA TYR A 75 -5.36 -15.14 -9.65
C TYR A 75 -6.20 -14.17 -10.48
N PRO A 76 -7.48 -14.47 -10.72
CA PRO A 76 -8.34 -13.61 -11.53
C PRO A 76 -8.72 -12.33 -10.76
N PRO A 77 -9.08 -11.24 -11.46
CA PRO A 77 -9.38 -9.93 -10.86
C PRO A 77 -10.35 -9.98 -9.67
N GLU A 78 -11.38 -10.84 -9.75
CA GLU A 78 -12.45 -10.94 -8.74
C GLU A 78 -11.96 -11.53 -7.42
N ARG A 79 -10.82 -12.24 -7.44
CA ARG A 79 -10.18 -12.80 -6.23
C ARG A 79 -9.11 -11.88 -5.66
N ARG A 80 -8.85 -10.73 -6.30
CA ARG A 80 -7.86 -9.75 -5.87
C ARG A 80 -8.52 -8.61 -5.11
N SER A 81 -7.88 -8.19 -4.02
CA SER A 81 -8.16 -6.88 -3.42
C SER A 81 -7.70 -5.75 -4.33
N GLY A 82 -8.30 -4.57 -4.17
CA GLY A 82 -7.97 -3.38 -4.95
C GLY A 82 -9.14 -2.85 -5.78
N PRO A 83 -9.11 -1.56 -6.16
CA PRO A 83 -10.22 -0.89 -6.82
C PRO A 83 -10.45 -1.43 -8.25
N GLU A 84 -11.70 -1.65 -8.64
CA GLU A 84 -12.01 -2.06 -10.02
C GLU A 84 -11.58 -1.01 -11.06
N ASN A 85 -11.75 0.27 -10.70
CA ASN A 85 -11.45 1.41 -11.54
C ASN A 85 -10.14 2.07 -11.11
N GLY A 86 -9.04 1.64 -11.73
CA GLY A 86 -7.71 2.18 -11.51
C GLY A 86 -6.78 1.84 -12.68
N SER A 87 -5.65 2.53 -12.74
CA SER A 87 -4.58 2.22 -13.70
C SER A 87 -3.54 1.34 -13.02
N TYR A 88 -3.32 0.15 -13.57
CA TYR A 88 -2.43 -0.87 -13.05
C TYR A 88 -1.25 -1.04 -14.00
N LEU A 89 -0.04 -1.08 -13.48
CA LEU A 89 1.15 -1.58 -14.15
C LEU A 89 1.75 -2.69 -13.29
N ILE A 90 1.69 -3.92 -13.77
CA ILE A 90 2.19 -5.10 -13.06
C ILE A 90 3.62 -5.39 -13.50
N PHE A 91 4.49 -5.70 -12.54
CA PHE A 91 5.85 -6.18 -12.79
C PHE A 91 5.87 -7.69 -12.64
N ASN A 92 6.43 -8.39 -13.62
CA ASN A 92 6.61 -9.84 -13.55
C ASN A 92 8.10 -10.19 -13.61
N ASP A 93 8.49 -11.25 -12.90
CA ASP A 93 9.82 -11.83 -12.98
C ASP A 93 9.95 -12.74 -14.23
N GLU A 94 11.01 -13.56 -14.26
CA GLU A 94 11.22 -14.50 -15.33
C GLU A 94 10.26 -15.68 -15.32
N THR A 95 9.81 -16.20 -14.18
CA THR A 95 8.80 -17.27 -14.19
C THR A 95 7.43 -16.75 -14.64
N GLY A 96 7.26 -15.43 -14.63
CA GLY A 96 6.02 -14.74 -14.89
C GLY A 96 5.29 -14.37 -13.60
N ASP A 97 5.85 -14.69 -12.44
CA ASP A 97 5.27 -14.34 -11.15
C ASP A 97 5.36 -12.83 -10.92
N GLU A 98 4.34 -12.29 -10.29
CA GLU A 98 4.26 -10.88 -9.94
C GLU A 98 5.34 -10.50 -8.90
N LYS A 99 5.90 -9.30 -9.08
CA LYS A 99 6.94 -8.70 -8.23
C LYS A 99 6.58 -7.27 -7.84
N GLY A 100 5.32 -7.06 -7.53
CA GLY A 100 4.73 -5.76 -7.30
C GLY A 100 4.31 -5.06 -8.60
N GLY A 101 4.18 -3.74 -8.51
CA GLY A 101 3.65 -2.93 -9.58
C GLY A 101 3.36 -1.50 -9.14
N LEU A 102 2.68 -0.77 -10.03
CA LEU A 102 2.14 0.56 -9.80
C LEU A 102 0.61 0.51 -9.94
N LEU A 103 -0.08 1.14 -9.00
CA LEU A 103 -1.52 1.37 -9.00
C LEU A 103 -1.77 2.86 -8.82
N VAL A 104 -2.66 3.42 -9.63
CA VAL A 104 -3.20 4.77 -9.44
C VAL A 104 -4.73 4.72 -9.49
N HIS A 105 -5.40 5.36 -8.53
CA HIS A 105 -6.86 5.41 -8.46
C HIS A 105 -7.33 6.77 -7.88
N PRO A 106 -8.63 7.12 -7.95
CA PRO A 106 -9.09 8.48 -7.61
C PRO A 106 -8.76 8.95 -6.18
N THR A 107 -8.56 8.02 -5.26
CA THR A 107 -8.28 8.32 -3.84
C THR A 107 -6.86 7.98 -3.43
N GLY A 108 -5.95 7.68 -4.37
CA GLY A 108 -4.61 7.29 -4.00
C GLY A 108 -3.75 6.66 -5.09
N GLY A 109 -2.63 6.13 -4.64
CA GLY A 109 -1.68 5.42 -5.49
C GLY A 109 -0.75 4.55 -4.67
N HIS A 110 -0.16 3.57 -5.31
CA HIS A 110 0.71 2.61 -4.66
C HIS A 110 1.76 2.13 -5.66
N ILE A 111 3.03 2.10 -5.25
CA ILE A 111 4.08 1.39 -5.97
C ILE A 111 4.76 0.44 -5.00
N ALA A 112 4.95 -0.81 -5.42
CA ALA A 112 5.60 -1.83 -4.63
C ALA A 112 6.59 -2.65 -5.47
N PHE A 113 7.61 -3.13 -4.78
CA PHE A 113 8.50 -4.19 -5.23
C PHE A 113 8.45 -5.33 -4.24
N ASP A 114 8.09 -6.51 -4.74
CA ASP A 114 7.69 -7.62 -3.88
C ASP A 114 8.80 -8.67 -3.81
N TYR A 115 8.86 -9.33 -2.66
CA TYR A 115 9.55 -10.61 -2.47
C TYR A 115 8.77 -11.74 -3.19
N PRO A 116 9.24 -13.00 -3.14
CA PRO A 116 8.42 -14.16 -3.50
C PRO A 116 7.06 -14.17 -2.78
N HIS A 117 6.09 -14.90 -3.35
CA HIS A 117 4.71 -15.00 -2.84
C HIS A 117 3.88 -13.71 -2.90
N ALA A 118 4.29 -12.71 -3.70
CA ALA A 118 3.66 -11.39 -3.81
C ALA A 118 3.56 -10.67 -2.44
N VAL A 119 4.68 -10.66 -1.73
CA VAL A 119 4.81 -10.02 -0.43
C VAL A 119 5.56 -8.71 -0.62
N ASP A 120 4.91 -7.57 -0.41
CA ASP A 120 5.53 -6.25 -0.47
C ASP A 120 6.87 -6.25 0.27
N GLY A 121 7.97 -5.98 -0.42
CA GLY A 121 9.28 -5.78 0.20
C GLY A 121 9.50 -4.32 0.55
N ILE A 122 9.26 -3.45 -0.42
CA ILE A 122 9.27 -1.99 -0.25
C ILE A 122 8.07 -1.41 -0.99
N SER A 123 7.38 -0.45 -0.37
CA SER A 123 6.26 0.23 -1.01
C SER A 123 6.17 1.71 -0.68
N LEU A 124 5.71 2.50 -1.65
CA LEU A 124 5.26 3.86 -1.47
C LEU A 124 3.74 3.89 -1.67
N SER A 125 3.01 4.47 -0.72
CA SER A 125 1.56 4.52 -0.74
C SER A 125 1.06 5.93 -0.51
N LEU A 126 -0.03 6.28 -1.20
CA LEU A 126 -0.78 7.51 -1.01
C LEU A 126 -2.25 7.16 -0.87
N SER A 127 -2.93 7.79 0.09
CA SER A 127 -4.37 7.74 0.20
C SER A 127 -4.92 9.09 0.64
N ALA A 128 -6.01 9.52 0.02
CA ALA A 128 -6.74 10.71 0.43
C ALA A 128 -8.22 10.55 0.08
N LYS A 129 -9.08 10.72 1.08
CA LYS A 129 -10.53 10.69 0.93
C LYS A 129 -11.15 11.66 1.93
N ASP A 130 -12.05 12.52 1.45
CA ASP A 130 -12.82 13.45 2.29
C ASP A 130 -11.93 14.33 3.19
N GLY A 131 -10.77 14.76 2.68
CA GLY A 131 -9.79 15.56 3.42
C GLY A 131 -8.96 14.78 4.45
N VAL A 132 -9.15 13.47 4.57
CA VAL A 132 -8.38 12.57 5.43
C VAL A 132 -7.46 11.73 4.57
N GLY A 133 -6.17 11.69 4.91
CA GLY A 133 -5.22 10.97 4.07
C GLY A 133 -3.79 11.08 4.54
N GLY A 134 -2.91 10.42 3.81
CA GLY A 134 -1.49 10.36 4.09
C GLY A 134 -0.67 9.83 2.94
N ALA A 135 0.64 9.89 3.13
CA ALA A 135 1.62 9.28 2.26
C ALA A 135 2.61 8.50 3.13
N GLY A 136 3.13 7.38 2.62
CA GLY A 136 4.04 6.54 3.37
C GLY A 136 5.00 5.76 2.49
N LEU A 137 6.19 5.51 3.02
CA LEU A 137 7.17 4.53 2.62
C LEU A 137 7.18 3.43 3.67
N THR A 138 7.03 2.18 3.24
CA THR A 138 7.14 1.01 4.11
C THR A 138 8.25 0.10 3.59
N ILE A 139 9.06 -0.41 4.51
CA ILE A 139 10.06 -1.46 4.25
C ILE A 139 9.69 -2.65 5.12
N ASN A 140 9.48 -3.80 4.49
CA ASN A 140 9.12 -5.05 5.14
C ASN A 140 10.30 -6.02 5.19
N GLY A 141 10.25 -6.92 6.16
CA GLY A 141 11.19 -8.02 6.30
C GLY A 141 10.96 -9.06 5.22
N VAL A 142 12.04 -9.71 4.80
CA VAL A 142 11.99 -10.86 3.90
C VAL A 142 11.11 -11.94 4.54
N PRO A 143 10.09 -12.46 3.84
CA PRO A 143 9.30 -13.58 4.34
C PRO A 143 10.16 -14.85 4.41
N ASP A 144 9.66 -15.86 5.14
CA ASP A 144 10.23 -17.21 5.06
C ASP A 144 10.12 -17.71 3.59
N PRO A 145 11.23 -18.14 2.95
CA PRO A 145 11.22 -18.60 1.55
C PRO A 145 10.40 -19.87 1.34
N ASP A 146 10.17 -20.65 2.40
CA ASP A 146 9.33 -21.85 2.35
C ASP A 146 7.87 -21.54 2.70
N ALA A 147 7.54 -20.26 2.92
CA ALA A 147 6.17 -19.85 3.14
C ALA A 147 5.32 -20.09 1.88
N GLY A 148 4.07 -20.49 2.09
CA GLY A 148 3.12 -20.57 0.99
C GLY A 148 2.59 -19.18 0.57
N PRO A 149 1.78 -19.14 -0.49
CA PRO A 149 1.07 -17.93 -0.88
C PRO A 149 0.18 -17.43 0.26
N GLY A 150 0.11 -16.11 0.43
CA GLY A 150 -0.69 -15.46 1.47
C GLY A 150 0.04 -15.23 2.80
N VAL A 151 1.35 -15.52 2.86
CA VAL A 151 2.20 -15.01 3.95
C VAL A 151 2.13 -13.49 4.01
N ARG A 152 2.09 -12.95 5.23
CA ARG A 152 1.97 -11.50 5.44
C ARG A 152 3.34 -10.86 5.57
N ALA A 153 3.49 -9.70 4.94
CA ALA A 153 4.64 -8.84 5.14
C ALA A 153 4.75 -8.42 6.61
N THR A 154 5.98 -8.38 7.14
CA THR A 154 6.27 -7.89 8.49
C THR A 154 7.00 -6.56 8.38
N PRO A 155 6.40 -5.42 8.76
CA PRO A 155 7.07 -4.12 8.70
C PRO A 155 8.35 -4.08 9.53
N ARG A 156 9.37 -3.37 9.03
CA ARG A 156 10.65 -3.16 9.73
C ARG A 156 10.96 -1.67 9.88
N ALA A 157 10.58 -0.88 8.89
CA ALA A 157 10.60 0.56 8.96
C ALA A 157 9.41 1.15 8.21
N ALA A 158 8.89 2.25 8.73
CA ALA A 158 7.85 3.01 8.06
C ALA A 158 8.08 4.51 8.27
N PHE A 159 8.02 5.28 7.18
CA PHE A 159 8.12 6.73 7.19
C PHE A 159 6.92 7.31 6.48
N GLY A 160 6.24 8.27 7.05
CA GLY A 160 5.08 8.85 6.39
C GLY A 160 4.45 10.00 7.16
N CYS A 161 3.37 10.50 6.60
CA CYS A 161 2.52 11.46 7.26
C CYS A 161 1.05 11.10 7.08
N HIS A 162 0.21 11.55 7.99
CA HIS A 162 -1.22 11.44 7.90
C HIS A 162 -1.90 12.59 8.63
N THR A 163 -3.07 13.01 8.15
CA THR A 163 -3.83 14.11 8.74
C THR A 163 -4.25 13.88 10.20
N THR A 164 -4.19 12.65 10.70
CA THR A 164 -4.59 12.30 12.08
C THR A 164 -3.42 12.10 13.05
N PHE A 165 -2.17 12.05 12.57
CA PHE A 165 -1.02 11.80 13.45
C PHE A 165 0.22 12.65 13.11
N GLY A 166 0.13 13.52 12.09
CA GLY A 166 1.25 14.33 11.62
C GLY A 166 2.28 13.49 10.86
N ALA A 167 3.57 13.78 11.04
CA ALA A 167 4.67 13.08 10.39
C ALA A 167 5.32 12.06 11.35
N GLN A 168 5.70 10.89 10.85
CA GLN A 168 6.26 9.81 11.67
C GLN A 168 7.33 9.01 10.94
N LEU A 169 8.38 8.62 11.66
CA LEU A 169 9.27 7.51 11.36
C LEU A 169 9.14 6.47 12.48
N ALA A 170 8.85 5.23 12.13
CA ALA A 170 8.82 4.12 13.07
C ALA A 170 9.78 3.00 12.64
N LEU A 171 10.48 2.43 13.63
CA LEU A 171 11.28 1.22 13.49
C LEU A 171 10.62 0.09 14.28
N CYS A 172 10.49 -1.08 13.66
CA CYS A 172 9.75 -2.21 14.19
C CYS A 172 10.63 -3.41 14.55
N ASP A 173 10.18 -4.22 15.53
CA ASP A 173 10.81 -5.50 15.87
C ASP A 173 10.52 -6.58 14.82
N SER A 174 11.01 -7.81 15.07
CA SER A 174 10.85 -8.95 14.14
C SER A 174 9.42 -9.44 14.00
N GLN A 175 8.49 -8.90 14.78
CA GLN A 175 7.05 -9.18 14.73
C GLN A 175 6.27 -7.98 14.16
N GLY A 176 6.95 -6.96 13.65
CA GLY A 176 6.33 -5.77 13.08
C GLY A 176 5.84 -4.76 14.12
N ARG A 177 6.17 -4.94 15.41
CA ARG A 177 5.74 -4.04 16.48
C ARG A 177 6.70 -2.85 16.59
N PRO A 178 6.21 -1.60 16.57
CA PRO A 178 7.06 -0.42 16.75
C PRO A 178 7.87 -0.46 18.05
N ARG A 179 9.13 -0.03 17.97
CA ARG A 179 10.09 0.05 19.10
C ARG A 179 10.70 1.43 19.26
N ILE A 180 10.85 2.14 18.15
CA ILE A 180 11.34 3.52 18.14
C ILE A 180 10.40 4.29 17.22
N VAL A 181 9.90 5.43 17.70
CA VAL A 181 9.01 6.32 16.96
C VAL A 181 9.53 7.73 17.07
N LEU A 182 9.85 8.36 15.94
CA LEU A 182 10.08 9.80 15.84
C LEU A 182 8.82 10.39 15.22
N GLN A 183 8.23 11.40 15.85
CA GLN A 183 6.95 11.95 15.43
C GLN A 183 6.94 13.47 15.57
N VAL A 184 6.27 14.15 14.65
CA VAL A 184 5.72 15.50 14.84
C VAL A 184 4.21 15.34 14.70
N ASP A 185 3.46 15.59 15.77
CA ASP A 185 2.00 15.36 15.78
C ASP A 185 1.22 16.45 15.01
N GLU A 186 -0.10 16.32 14.96
CA GLU A 186 -0.97 17.27 14.27
C GLU A 186 -1.02 18.68 14.90
N ASN A 187 -0.41 18.86 16.07
CA ASN A 187 -0.29 20.13 16.77
C ASN A 187 1.17 20.65 16.78
N ASP A 188 1.99 20.17 15.85
CA ASP A 188 3.40 20.51 15.69
C ASP A 188 4.30 20.15 16.89
N ARG A 189 3.91 19.15 17.69
CA ARG A 189 4.72 18.72 18.84
C ARG A 189 5.70 17.61 18.43
N PRO A 190 7.02 17.84 18.51
CA PRO A 190 8.01 16.80 18.23
C PRO A 190 8.11 15.82 19.42
N THR A 191 8.20 14.53 19.14
CA THR A 191 8.50 13.50 20.14
C THR A 191 9.42 12.41 19.58
N ILE A 192 10.24 11.83 20.46
CA ILE A 192 10.96 10.57 20.22
C ILE A 192 10.56 9.59 21.30
N LYS A 193 9.95 8.46 20.94
CA LYS A 193 9.44 7.44 21.87
C LYS A 193 10.18 6.12 21.68
N ILE A 194 10.58 5.51 22.79
CA ILE A 194 11.05 4.12 22.86
C ILE A 194 9.96 3.28 23.49
N LEU A 195 9.58 2.17 22.84
CA LEU A 195 8.47 1.31 23.23
C LEU A 195 8.94 -0.09 23.64
N ASP A 196 8.31 -0.68 24.64
CA ASP A 196 8.53 -2.08 25.06
C ASP A 196 7.79 -3.11 24.20
N GLY A 197 7.92 -4.38 24.56
CA GLY A 197 7.25 -5.54 23.96
C GLY A 197 5.77 -5.33 23.62
N ASP A 198 5.05 -4.66 24.52
CA ASP A 198 3.60 -4.48 24.50
C ASP A 198 3.20 -3.14 23.86
N GLY A 199 4.17 -2.34 23.42
CA GLY A 199 3.97 -1.05 22.78
C GLY A 199 3.82 0.10 23.78
N LYS A 200 4.14 -0.12 25.05
CA LYS A 200 4.12 0.94 26.08
C LYS A 200 5.41 1.75 26.00
N THR A 201 5.28 3.07 26.12
CA THR A 201 6.42 3.99 26.21
C THR A 201 7.26 3.69 27.45
N VAL A 202 8.54 3.40 27.24
CA VAL A 202 9.54 3.25 28.30
C VAL A 202 10.53 4.41 28.36
N ASN A 203 10.61 5.22 27.30
CA ASN A 203 11.34 6.49 27.29
C ASN A 203 10.74 7.46 26.27
N GLU A 204 10.80 8.75 26.56
CA GLU A 204 10.25 9.82 25.71
C GLU A 204 11.10 11.08 25.81
N LEU A 205 11.38 11.69 24.65
CA LEU A 205 11.94 13.04 24.53
C LEU A 205 10.89 13.90 23.82
N ALA A 206 10.56 15.06 24.41
CA ALA A 206 9.56 16.00 23.92
C ALA A 206 10.02 17.45 24.15
#